data_AF-A0A932QRT4-F1
#
_entry.id   AF-A0A932QRT4-F1
#
_cell.length_a   1.000
_cell.length_b   1.000
_cell.length_c   1.000
_cell.angle_alpha   90.00
_cell.angle_beta   90.00
_cell.angle_gamma   90.00
#
_symmetry.space_group_name_H-M   'P 1'
#
loop_
_entity.id
_entity.type
_entity.pdbx_description
1 polymer ?
#
loop_
_entity_poly.entity_id
_entity_poly.type
_entity_poly.pdbx_seq_one_letter_code
_entity_poly.pdbx_strand_id
1 'polypeptide(L)'
;MSSYVLGWPQPNGKVAILCRSGGSNTGPAFCQTRKEAVVLRTKLANDPRGKQNNKAREIIKRLLIYMYMGDETIMWRPGDLWVYLDPRTLVLLEQARF
;
A
#
# COMPACT_ATOMS: atom_id res chain seq x y z
N MET A 1 -3.84 3.82 -17.92
CA MET A 1 -2.71 2.99 -17.45
C MET A 1 -3.09 2.42 -16.10
N SER A 2 -3.10 1.10 -15.93
CA SER A 2 -3.45 0.48 -14.65
C SER A 2 -2.32 0.67 -13.64
N SER A 3 -2.64 1.24 -12.47
CA SER A 3 -1.69 1.41 -11.36
C SER A 3 -2.01 0.44 -10.23
N TYR A 4 -0.98 -0.05 -9.54
CA TYR A 4 -1.13 -0.99 -8.44
C TYR A 4 -0.63 -0.35 -7.14
N VAL A 5 -1.27 -0.68 -6.02
CA VAL A 5 -0.94 -0.16 -4.70
C VAL A 5 -1.00 -1.25 -3.63
N LEU A 6 -0.25 -1.04 -2.55
CA LEU A 6 -0.36 -1.86 -1.34
C LEU A 6 -1.35 -1.24 -0.38
N GLY A 7 -2.34 -2.02 0.05
CA GLY A 7 -3.42 -1.55 0.90
C GLY A 7 -3.72 -2.48 2.07
N TRP A 8 -4.27 -1.92 3.14
CA TRP A 8 -4.77 -2.64 4.30
C TRP A 8 -6.23 -2.23 4.62
N PRO A 9 -7.21 -3.14 4.50
CA PRO A 9 -8.60 -2.88 4.90
C PRO A 9 -8.71 -2.40 6.34
N GLN A 10 -9.49 -1.35 6.56
CA GLN A 10 -9.74 -0.78 7.88
C GLN A 10 -11.16 -1.07 8.37
N PRO A 11 -11.39 -1.13 9.69
CA PRO A 11 -12.73 -1.32 10.27
C PRO A 11 -13.75 -0.24 9.89
N ASN A 12 -13.28 0.95 9.51
CA ASN A 12 -14.12 2.06 9.08
C ASN A 12 -14.61 1.94 7.62
N GLY A 13 -14.37 0.80 6.96
CA GLY A 13 -14.78 0.54 5.59
C GLY A 13 -13.87 1.14 4.52
N LYS A 14 -12.79 1.86 4.90
CA LYS A 14 -11.79 2.38 3.96
C LYS A 14 -10.63 1.40 3.77
N VAL A 15 -9.82 1.64 2.75
CA VAL A 15 -8.53 0.95 2.56
C VAL A 15 -7.40 1.94 2.83
N ALA A 16 -6.51 1.61 3.77
CA ALA A 16 -5.30 2.38 4.02
C ALA A 16 -4.23 2.00 2.99
N ILE A 17 -3.90 2.91 2.10
CA ILE A 17 -2.89 2.78 1.05
C ILE A 17 -1.53 3.24 1.58
N LEU A 18 -0.52 2.40 1.38
CA LEU A 18 0.85 2.68 1.81
C LEU A 18 1.42 3.87 1.04
N CYS A 19 2.06 4.79 1.77
CA CYS A 19 2.78 5.91 1.21
C CYS A 19 4.30 5.81 1.44
N ARG A 20 5.06 6.41 0.52
CA ARG A 20 6.48 6.69 0.66
C ARG A 20 6.61 8.04 1.37
N SER A 21 7.03 8.01 2.63
CA SER A 21 7.17 9.22 3.46
C SER A 21 8.43 10.03 3.17
N GLY A 22 9.35 9.54 2.31
CA GLY A 22 10.59 10.23 1.95
C GLY A 22 11.17 9.79 0.60
N GLY A 23 12.24 10.46 0.17
CA GLY A 23 12.87 10.28 -1.14
C GLY A 23 12.29 11.20 -2.23
N SER A 24 12.72 11.00 -3.47
CA SER A 24 12.26 11.81 -4.63
C SER A 24 10.82 11.50 -5.07
N ASN A 25 10.27 10.35 -4.66
CA ASN A 25 8.94 9.89 -5.05
C ASN A 25 8.06 9.70 -3.82
N THR A 26 7.70 10.79 -3.15
CA THR A 26 6.80 10.80 -1.98
C THR A 26 5.33 10.62 -2.38
N GLY A 27 4.51 10.18 -1.41
CA GLY A 27 3.08 9.93 -1.62
C GLY A 27 2.74 8.44 -1.81
N PRO A 28 1.56 8.10 -2.35
CA PRO A 28 1.11 6.72 -2.51
C PRO A 28 2.14 5.88 -3.25
N ALA A 29 2.43 4.71 -2.70
CA ALA A 29 3.44 3.79 -3.24
C ALA A 29 2.93 3.06 -4.47
N PHE A 30 2.73 3.80 -5.56
CA PHE A 30 2.30 3.25 -6.84
C PHE A 30 3.35 2.33 -7.45
N CYS A 31 2.86 1.24 -8.02
CA CYS A 31 3.58 0.28 -8.81
C CYS A 31 2.94 0.25 -10.21
N GLN A 32 3.76 0.22 -11.25
CA GLN A 32 3.26 0.17 -12.64
C GLN A 32 2.81 -1.24 -13.01
N THR A 33 3.34 -2.25 -12.33
CA THR A 33 2.98 -3.66 -12.57
C THR A 33 2.63 -4.37 -11.27
N ARG A 34 1.81 -5.43 -11.38
CA ARG A 34 1.53 -6.33 -10.25
C ARG A 34 2.81 -6.94 -9.68
N LYS A 35 3.79 -7.28 -10.54
CA LYS A 35 5.08 -7.86 -10.13
C LYS A 35 5.86 -6.90 -9.23
N GLU A 36 5.88 -5.61 -9.56
CA GLU A 36 6.48 -4.59 -8.71
C GLU A 36 5.80 -4.49 -7.34
N ALA A 37 4.47 -4.56 -7.28
CA ALA A 37 3.73 -4.54 -6.02
C ALA A 37 4.07 -5.75 -5.15
N VAL A 38 4.18 -6.95 -5.73
CA VAL A 38 4.63 -8.16 -5.02
C VAL A 38 6.05 -7.97 -4.48
N VAL A 39 6.98 -7.51 -5.33
CA VAL A 39 8.38 -7.28 -4.93
C VAL A 39 8.46 -6.24 -3.80
N LEU A 40 7.69 -5.16 -3.89
CA LEU A 40 7.63 -4.12 -2.86
C LEU A 40 7.12 -4.70 -1.53
N ARG A 41 6.02 -5.46 -1.55
CA ARG A 41 5.48 -6.14 -0.36
C ARG A 41 6.52 -7.03 0.28
N THR A 42 7.19 -7.87 -0.52
CA THR A 42 8.26 -8.78 -0.04
C THR A 42 9.44 -8.02 0.54
N LYS A 43 9.88 -6.92 -0.09
CA LYS A 43 10.96 -6.07 0.43
C LYS A 43 10.59 -5.47 1.79
N LEU A 44 9.37 -4.93 1.93
CA LEU A 44 8.89 -4.34 3.18
C LEU A 44 8.77 -5.38 4.29
N ALA A 45 8.26 -6.58 3.99
CA ALA A 45 8.10 -7.65 4.97
C ALA A 45 9.44 -8.15 5.54
N ASN A 46 10.53 -7.98 4.78
CA ASN A 46 11.89 -8.35 5.15
C ASN A 46 12.77 -7.16 5.55
N ASP A 47 12.23 -5.93 5.62
CA ASP A 47 13.02 -4.75 5.95
C ASP A 47 13.57 -4.86 7.39
N PRO A 48 14.90 -4.85 7.58
CA PRO A 48 15.51 -4.99 8.90
C PRO A 48 15.15 -3.85 9.86
N ARG A 49 14.78 -2.67 9.36
CA ARG A 49 14.29 -1.55 10.19
C ARG A 49 12.95 -1.89 10.84
N GLY A 50 12.12 -2.69 10.16
CA GLY A 50 10.86 -3.21 10.69
C GLY A 50 11.03 -4.22 11.82
N LYS A 51 12.24 -4.79 12.03
CA LYS A 51 12.51 -5.73 13.14
C LYS A 51 12.32 -5.09 14.52
N GLN A 52 12.46 -3.78 14.63
CA GLN A 52 12.28 -3.06 15.90
C GLN A 52 10.81 -2.78 16.23
N ASN A 53 9.88 -2.95 15.28
CA ASN A 53 8.46 -2.67 15.49
C ASN A 53 7.58 -3.84 15.00
N ASN A 54 7.29 -4.76 15.93
CA ASN A 54 6.47 -5.95 15.67
C ASN A 54 5.08 -5.62 15.10
N LYS A 55 4.45 -4.53 15.56
CA LYS A 55 3.12 -4.11 15.09
C LYS A 55 3.16 -3.67 13.62
N ALA A 56 4.16 -2.86 13.25
CA ALA A 56 4.35 -2.44 11.86
C ALA A 56 4.64 -3.64 10.95
N ARG A 57 5.44 -4.60 11.42
CA ARG A 57 5.73 -5.84 10.68
C ARG A 57 4.47 -6.67 10.40
N GLU A 58 3.60 -6.82 11.40
CA GLU A 58 2.34 -7.56 11.22
C GLU A 58 1.39 -6.86 10.24
N ILE A 59 1.33 -5.53 10.25
CA ILE A 59 0.56 -4.76 9.25
C ILE A 59 1.15 -4.99 7.85
N ILE A 60 2.48 -4.88 7.69
CA ILE A 60 3.15 -5.03 6.39
C ILE A 60 2.92 -6.42 5.80
N LYS A 61 3.01 -7.48 6.62
CA LYS A 61 2.73 -8.86 6.17
C LYS A 61 1.30 -9.04 5.66
N ARG A 62 0.35 -8.28 6.21
CA ARG A 62 -1.07 -8.32 5.85
C ARG A 62 -1.43 -7.38 4.70
N LEU A 63 -0.46 -6.69 4.09
CA LEU A 63 -0.73 -5.84 2.95
C LEU A 63 -1.21 -6.65 1.75
N LEU A 64 -2.31 -6.19 1.18
CA LEU A 64 -2.93 -6.74 0.00
C LEU A 64 -2.58 -5.87 -1.21
N ILE A 65 -2.61 -6.48 -2.40
CA ILE A 65 -2.34 -5.76 -3.65
C ILE A 65 -3.68 -5.38 -4.27
N TYR A 66 -3.85 -4.09 -4.49
CA TYR A 66 -5.02 -3.52 -5.18
C TYR A 66 -4.60 -2.94 -6.53
N MET A 67 -5.49 -3.04 -7.51
CA MET A 67 -5.48 -2.19 -8.68
C MET A 67 -6.23 -0.91 -8.37
N TYR A 68 -5.60 0.23 -8.59
CA TYR A 68 -6.25 1.54 -8.49
C TYR A 68 -6.99 1.84 -9.79
N MET A 69 -8.29 2.08 -9.64
CA MET A 69 -9.24 2.36 -10.73
C MET A 69 -9.70 3.81 -10.74
N GLY A 70 -9.24 4.64 -9.80
CA GLY A 70 -9.62 6.04 -9.76
C GLY A 70 -8.89 6.85 -10.83
N ASP A 71 -9.62 7.75 -11.47
CA ASP A 71 -9.06 8.78 -12.34
C ASP A 71 -8.62 10.03 -11.55
N GLU A 72 -9.01 10.10 -10.27
CA GLU A 72 -8.71 11.22 -9.39
C GLU A 72 -7.28 11.17 -8.84
N THR A 73 -6.72 12.35 -8.57
CA THR A 73 -5.46 12.42 -7.85
C THR A 73 -5.71 12.10 -6.38
N ILE A 74 -5.05 11.06 -5.87
CA ILE A 74 -5.07 10.75 -4.44
C ILE A 74 -4.48 11.94 -3.68
N MET A 75 -5.27 12.54 -2.78
CA MET A 75 -4.80 13.62 -1.90
C MET A 75 -3.97 13.04 -0.76
N TRP A 76 -2.76 13.58 -0.57
CA TRP A 76 -1.82 13.18 0.50
C TRP A 76 -0.96 14.37 0.91
N ARG A 77 -0.34 14.29 2.09
CA ARG A 77 0.56 15.32 2.62
C ARG A 77 1.96 14.76 2.84
N PRO A 78 3.02 15.59 2.69
CA PRO A 78 4.38 15.18 3.01
C PRO A 78 4.46 14.61 4.44
N GLY A 79 5.06 13.42 4.56
CA GLY A 79 5.16 12.69 5.84
C GLY A 79 4.04 11.68 6.09
N ASP A 80 2.95 11.69 5.31
CA ASP A 80 1.90 10.68 5.42
C ASP A 80 2.46 9.28 5.15
N LEU A 81 2.18 8.35 6.06
CA LEU A 81 2.49 6.92 5.91
C LEU A 81 1.36 6.14 5.24
N TRP A 82 0.13 6.66 5.38
CA TRP A 82 -1.09 6.04 4.89
C TRP A 82 -2.01 7.09 4.31
N VAL A 83 -2.69 6.73 3.21
CA VAL A 83 -3.81 7.50 2.67
C VAL A 83 -5.02 6.59 2.61
N TYR A 84 -6.20 7.10 2.94
CA TYR A 84 -7.41 6.28 3.07
C TYR A 84 -8.33 6.48 1.87
N LEU A 85 -8.54 5.42 1.11
CA LEU A 85 -9.40 5.42 -0.06
C LEU A 85 -10.68 4.62 0.15
N ASP A 86 -11.69 4.94 -0.66
CA ASP A 86 -12.91 4.15 -0.76
C ASP A 86 -12.64 2.86 -1.56
N PRO A 87 -13.09 1.68 -1.08
CA PRO A 87 -12.94 0.42 -1.80
C PRO A 87 -13.50 0.44 -3.23
N ARG A 88 -14.48 1.30 -3.54
CA ARG A 88 -15.06 1.42 -4.90
C ARG A 88 -14.03 1.83 -5.96
N THR A 89 -12.97 2.52 -5.55
CA THR A 89 -11.86 2.93 -6.43
C THR A 89 -10.75 1.88 -6.54
N LEU A 90 -10.93 0.71 -5.91
CA LEU A 90 -9.90 -0.30 -5.75
C LEU A 90 -10.43 -1.68 -6.11
N VAL A 91 -9.66 -2.43 -6.90
CA VAL A 91 -9.93 -3.85 -7.17
C VAL A 91 -8.89 -4.69 -6.46
N LEU A 92 -9.32 -5.52 -5.51
CA LEU A 92 -8.43 -6.45 -4.81
C LEU A 92 -7.97 -7.56 -5.77
N LEU A 93 -6.65 -7.74 -5.91
CA LEU A 93 -6.08 -8.71 -6.87
C LEU A 93 -5.52 -9.98 -6.21
N GLU A 94 -5.06 -9.87 -4.96
CA GLU A 94 -4.59 -11.02 -4.18
C GLU A 94 -5.04 -10.87 -2.74
N GLN A 95 -5.77 -11.85 -2.23
CA GLN A 95 -5.77 -12.15 -0.81
C GLN A 95 -4.44 -12.82 -0.48
N ALA A 96 -3.70 -12.30 0.51
CA ALA A 96 -2.51 -12.96 1.00
C ALA A 96 -2.91 -14.36 1.51
N ARG A 97 -2.61 -15.40 0.72
CA ARG A 97 -2.63 -16.78 1.23
C ARG A 97 -1.36 -16.92 2.08
N PHE A 98 -1.57 -17.00 3.39
CA PHE A 98 -0.55 -17.34 4.37
C PHE A 98 -0.40 -18.85 4.46
#